data_AF-A0A1F6AB21-F1
#
_entry.id   AF-A0A1F6AB21-F1
#
_cell.length_a   1.000
_cell.length_b   1.000
_cell.length_c   1.000
_cell.angle_alpha   90.00
_cell.angle_beta   90.00
_cell.angle_gamma   90.00
#
_symmetry.space_group_name_H-M   'P 1'
#
loop_
_entity.id
_entity.type
_entity.pdbx_description
1 polymer ?
#
loop_
_entity_poly.entity_id
_entity_poly.type
_entity_poly.pdbx_seq_one_letter_code
_entity_poly.pdbx_strand_id
1 'polypeptide(L)'
;MENNEKLSLTDKPAKPSDLIAGLPPIKKLFSDAWKTFTLSLLNLFILSLVSIVGNVSALLVFGILYIILSLGSGLVKNIIQQPSALSNLPPSHLFFFIGLAGVFGILFILVNYIFRIAMVVTVARSEKQISIKENIKFSLKRVLPLVMTDFIILFFVIGGSLLFIFPALIFYFFFLFVNYEVILNNQSFLNALKKSVLLVSRRFGEILIRILILVGITILLTILIPNMIRKIDPDTYLLIALWSVLLNVLFGWFSLAFMLELYKQAQKGIENDKLPSLSIFWIVAILGWILALVLFILGIKIASLPSAQKFFQKQFTPTPTIYMRRKLPPFYDPIISPTTESPFL
;
A
#
# COMPACT_ATOMS: atom_id res chain seq x y z
N MET A 1 29.16 -4.37 23.82
CA MET A 1 30.03 -3.74 22.80
C MET A 1 29.49 -4.17 21.44
N GLU A 2 28.61 -3.35 20.86
CA GLU A 2 27.90 -3.63 19.61
C GLU A 2 28.75 -3.04 18.47
N ASN A 3 29.35 -3.89 17.63
CA ASN A 3 30.10 -3.47 16.45
C ASN A 3 29.14 -2.74 15.49
N ASN A 4 29.15 -1.41 15.55
CA ASN A 4 28.63 -0.53 14.51
C ASN A 4 29.57 -0.59 13.30
N GLU A 5 29.58 -1.73 12.62
CA GLU A 5 30.22 -1.87 11.32
C GLU A 5 29.45 -0.94 10.35
N LYS A 6 30.04 0.21 10.04
CA LYS A 6 29.51 1.16 9.06
C LYS A 6 29.17 0.37 7.78
N LEU A 7 27.91 0.41 7.35
CA LEU A 7 27.51 0.04 5.99
C LEU A 7 28.08 1.07 4.99
N SER A 8 29.41 1.17 4.89
CA SER A 8 30.03 1.94 3.82
C SER A 8 30.33 0.99 2.68
N LEU A 9 29.49 1.01 1.65
CA LEU A 9 29.83 0.50 0.33
C LEU A 9 30.94 1.38 -0.24
N THR A 10 32.19 1.23 0.21
CA THR A 10 33.35 1.96 -0.31
C THR A 10 34.08 1.08 -1.30
N ASP A 11 33.59 1.06 -2.54
CA ASP A 11 34.47 0.88 -3.68
C ASP A 11 35.30 2.16 -3.84
N LYS A 12 36.56 1.99 -4.30
CA LYS A 12 37.55 3.05 -4.55
C LYS A 12 36.94 4.36 -5.11
N PRO A 13 37.38 5.54 -4.64
CA PRO A 13 36.92 6.81 -5.20
C PRO A 13 37.31 6.90 -6.69
N ALA A 14 36.30 7.09 -7.54
CA ALA A 14 36.47 7.28 -8.98
C ALA A 14 37.20 8.59 -9.30
N LYS A 15 37.93 8.63 -10.41
CA LYS A 15 38.73 9.79 -10.82
C LYS A 15 37.84 10.98 -11.20
N PRO A 16 38.30 12.24 -11.01
CA PRO A 16 37.52 13.45 -11.30
C PRO A 16 37.12 13.67 -12.77
N SER A 17 37.62 12.87 -13.72
CA SER A 17 37.32 13.01 -15.15
C SER A 17 36.08 12.23 -15.62
N ASP A 18 35.43 11.46 -14.74
CA ASP A 18 34.19 10.73 -15.03
C ASP A 18 32.92 11.59 -14.81
N LEU A 19 33.07 12.92 -14.81
CA LEU A 19 32.01 13.90 -14.61
C LEU A 19 30.90 13.69 -15.65
N ILE A 20 29.81 13.07 -15.17
CA ILE A 20 28.60 12.66 -15.91
C ILE A 20 28.84 11.52 -16.92
N ALA A 21 29.61 10.50 -16.55
CA ALA A 21 29.41 9.20 -17.19
C ALA A 21 27.94 8.77 -16.98
N GLY A 22 27.21 8.61 -18.09
CA GLY A 22 25.83 8.10 -18.10
C GLY A 22 25.74 6.74 -17.38
N LEU A 23 24.54 6.33 -17.01
CA LEU A 23 24.36 5.03 -16.38
C LEU A 23 24.84 3.91 -17.32
N PRO A 24 25.42 2.82 -16.78
CA PRO A 24 25.86 1.68 -17.58
C PRO A 24 24.74 1.10 -18.46
N PRO A 25 25.00 0.44 -19.59
CA PRO A 25 23.96 -0.08 -20.48
C PRO A 25 22.88 -0.88 -19.75
N ILE A 26 21.61 -0.75 -20.19
CA ILE A 26 20.48 -1.38 -19.49
C ILE A 26 20.62 -2.90 -19.38
N LYS A 27 21.25 -3.56 -20.36
CA LYS A 27 21.59 -4.99 -20.31
C LYS A 27 22.39 -5.35 -19.06
N LYS A 28 23.34 -4.49 -18.65
CA LYS A 28 24.12 -4.68 -17.42
C LYS A 28 23.24 -4.57 -16.19
N LEU A 29 22.34 -3.58 -16.14
CA LEU A 29 21.37 -3.46 -15.05
C LEU A 29 20.50 -4.71 -14.90
N PHE A 30 19.94 -5.23 -16.00
CA PHE A 30 19.17 -6.49 -15.97
C PHE A 30 20.01 -7.68 -15.52
N SER A 31 21.25 -7.78 -16.00
CA SER A 31 22.17 -8.86 -15.61
C SER A 31 22.52 -8.81 -14.11
N ASP A 32 22.88 -7.63 -13.61
CA ASP A 32 23.22 -7.42 -12.20
C ASP A 32 21.98 -7.69 -11.32
N ALA A 33 20.82 -7.18 -11.72
CA ALA A 33 19.54 -7.41 -11.03
C ALA A 33 19.15 -8.89 -11.01
N TRP A 34 19.33 -9.60 -12.12
CA TRP A 34 19.05 -11.04 -12.22
C TRP A 34 19.97 -11.83 -11.29
N LYS A 35 21.28 -11.54 -11.29
CA LYS A 35 22.23 -12.18 -10.38
C LYS A 35 21.86 -11.93 -8.92
N THR A 36 21.58 -10.68 -8.55
CA THR A 36 21.20 -10.32 -7.18
C THR A 36 19.87 -10.99 -6.78
N PHE A 37 18.90 -11.07 -7.69
CA PHE A 37 17.64 -11.79 -7.51
C PHE A 37 17.85 -13.29 -7.28
N THR A 38 18.59 -13.99 -8.15
CA THR A 38 18.80 -15.43 -8.01
C THR A 38 19.56 -15.79 -6.75
N LEU A 39 20.53 -14.96 -6.33
CA LEU A 39 21.24 -15.14 -5.07
C LEU A 39 20.36 -14.94 -3.83
N SER A 40 19.35 -14.06 -3.91
CA SER A 40 18.44 -13.77 -2.79
C SER A 40 17.15 -14.59 -2.80
N LEU A 41 16.89 -15.36 -3.85
CA LEU A 41 15.60 -16.01 -4.12
C LEU A 41 15.09 -16.85 -2.95
N LEU A 42 15.93 -17.75 -2.41
CA LEU A 42 15.52 -18.62 -1.30
C LEU A 42 15.21 -17.81 -0.04
N ASN A 43 16.04 -16.82 0.28
CA ASN A 43 15.83 -15.99 1.47
C ASN A 43 14.59 -15.10 1.32
N LEU A 44 14.31 -14.58 0.12
CA LEU A 44 13.07 -13.85 -0.17
C LEU A 44 11.85 -14.75 -0.08
N PHE A 45 11.95 -16.00 -0.53
CA PHE A 45 10.89 -16.99 -0.40
C PHE A 45 10.58 -17.29 1.07
N ILE A 46 11.60 -17.62 1.88
CA ILE A 46 11.41 -17.90 3.30
C ILE A 46 10.88 -16.65 4.03
N LEU A 47 11.44 -15.48 3.76
CA LEU A 47 10.98 -14.22 4.37
C LEU A 47 9.52 -13.91 4.02
N SER A 48 9.09 -14.20 2.79
CA SER A 48 7.72 -14.03 2.35
C SER A 48 6.78 -15.02 3.03
N LEU A 49 7.18 -16.29 3.21
CA LEU A 49 6.42 -17.26 4.00
C LEU A 49 6.27 -16.81 5.46
N VAL A 50 7.36 -16.36 6.09
CA VAL A 50 7.33 -15.82 7.46
C VAL A 50 6.40 -14.62 7.56
N SER A 51 6.42 -13.74 6.54
CA SER A 51 5.50 -12.59 6.48
C SER A 51 4.03 -13.01 6.36
N ILE A 52 3.72 -13.97 5.49
CA ILE A 52 2.36 -14.49 5.32
C ILE A 52 1.87 -15.15 6.62
N VAL A 53 2.66 -16.05 7.19
CA VAL A 53 2.32 -16.73 8.45
C VAL A 53 2.15 -15.71 9.58
N GLY A 54 3.04 -14.72 9.69
CA GLY A 54 2.94 -13.64 10.67
C GLY A 54 1.65 -12.82 10.50
N ASN A 55 1.32 -12.41 9.28
CA ASN A 55 0.12 -11.64 8.97
C ASN A 55 -1.17 -12.44 9.23
N VAL A 56 -1.23 -13.71 8.81
CA VAL A 56 -2.37 -14.59 9.09
C VAL A 56 -2.54 -14.82 10.59
N SER A 57 -1.43 -15.07 11.31
CA SER A 57 -1.46 -15.25 12.76
C SER A 57 -1.96 -14.00 13.48
N ALA A 58 -1.49 -12.82 13.07
CA ALA A 58 -1.94 -11.54 13.62
C ALA A 58 -3.45 -11.32 13.37
N LEU A 59 -3.94 -11.62 12.16
CA LEU A 59 -5.36 -11.52 11.82
C LEU A 59 -6.22 -12.49 12.62
N LEU A 60 -5.77 -13.74 12.81
CA LEU A 60 -6.47 -14.72 13.64
C LEU A 60 -6.55 -14.28 15.10
N VAL A 61 -5.44 -13.81 15.68
CA VAL A 61 -5.41 -13.26 17.04
C VAL A 61 -6.37 -12.08 17.18
N PHE A 62 -6.37 -11.15 16.22
CA PHE A 62 -7.31 -10.03 16.22
C PHE A 62 -8.76 -10.49 16.11
N GLY A 63 -9.07 -11.42 15.20
CA GLY A 63 -10.41 -11.98 15.06
C GLY A 63 -10.91 -12.66 16.33
N ILE A 64 -10.05 -13.45 16.99
CA ILE A 64 -10.36 -14.10 18.26
C ILE A 64 -10.60 -13.07 19.36
N LEU A 65 -9.70 -12.08 19.52
CA LEU A 65 -9.87 -11.00 20.50
C LEU A 65 -11.15 -10.22 20.26
N TYR A 66 -11.44 -9.90 19.00
CA TYR A 66 -12.67 -9.22 18.60
C TYR A 66 -13.91 -10.03 18.99
N ILE A 67 -13.93 -11.34 18.74
CA ILE A 67 -15.04 -12.22 19.12
C ILE A 67 -15.20 -12.29 20.64
N ILE A 68 -14.12 -12.48 21.40
CA ILE A 68 -14.14 -12.56 22.86
C ILE A 68 -14.72 -11.27 23.45
N LEU A 69 -14.24 -10.11 23.00
CA LEU A 69 -14.71 -8.81 23.46
C LEU A 69 -16.18 -8.55 23.07
N SER A 70 -16.60 -9.02 21.90
CA SER A 70 -17.98 -8.88 21.42
C SER A 70 -18.96 -9.83 22.13
N LEU A 71 -18.50 -11.01 22.56
CA LEU A 71 -19.29 -11.94 23.37
C LEU A 71 -19.40 -11.46 24.82
N GLY A 72 -18.29 -10.99 25.42
CA GLY A 72 -18.27 -10.49 26.79
C GLY A 72 -19.12 -9.24 27.01
N SER A 73 -19.35 -8.46 25.95
CA SER A 73 -20.25 -7.29 25.97
C SER A 73 -21.73 -7.65 25.70
N GLY A 74 -22.06 -8.92 25.48
CA GLY A 74 -23.42 -9.37 25.13
C GLY A 74 -23.89 -8.94 23.74
N LEU A 75 -23.06 -8.20 22.99
CA LEU A 75 -23.42 -7.62 21.70
C LEU A 75 -23.70 -8.67 20.65
N VAL A 76 -22.86 -9.72 20.57
CA VAL A 76 -23.06 -10.80 19.59
C VAL A 76 -24.39 -11.50 19.79
N LYS A 77 -24.76 -11.76 21.05
CA LYS A 77 -26.05 -12.38 21.39
C LYS A 77 -27.22 -11.49 20.96
N ASN A 78 -27.14 -10.19 21.24
CA ASN A 78 -28.18 -9.24 20.88
C ASN A 78 -28.30 -9.03 19.36
N ILE A 79 -27.18 -9.00 18.62
CA ILE A 79 -27.16 -8.85 17.16
C ILE A 79 -27.70 -10.10 16.46
N ILE A 80 -27.34 -11.31 16.92
CA ILE A 80 -27.85 -12.56 16.36
C ILE A 80 -29.36 -12.68 16.57
N GLN A 81 -29.85 -12.31 17.77
CA GLN A 81 -31.27 -12.40 18.10
C GLN A 81 -32.10 -11.28 17.47
N GLN A 82 -31.53 -10.09 17.31
CA GLN A 82 -32.18 -8.92 16.73
C GLN A 82 -31.16 -8.16 15.87
N PRO A 83 -31.12 -8.36 14.55
CA PRO A 83 -30.20 -7.66 13.66
C PRO A 83 -30.32 -6.13 13.72
N SER A 84 -31.51 -5.61 14.07
CA SER A 84 -31.77 -4.19 14.34
C SER A 84 -31.11 -3.66 15.61
N ALA A 85 -30.58 -4.52 16.48
CA ALA A 85 -29.80 -4.09 17.65
C ALA A 85 -28.49 -3.39 17.25
N LEU A 86 -27.98 -3.62 16.03
CA LEU A 86 -26.76 -2.97 15.54
C LEU A 86 -26.94 -1.45 15.40
N SER A 87 -28.11 -0.98 14.97
CA SER A 87 -28.41 0.46 14.86
C SER A 87 -28.68 1.11 16.22
N ASN A 88 -28.96 0.31 17.25
CA ASN A 88 -29.25 0.77 18.61
C ASN A 88 -28.05 0.65 19.55
N LEU A 89 -26.86 0.32 19.03
CA LEU A 89 -25.64 0.23 19.83
C LEU A 89 -25.30 1.61 20.44
N PRO A 90 -25.04 1.67 21.76
CA PRO A 90 -24.51 2.89 22.35
C PRO A 90 -23.24 3.32 21.62
N PRO A 91 -23.07 4.61 21.28
CA PRO A 91 -21.90 5.10 20.55
C PRO A 91 -20.55 4.70 21.16
N SER A 92 -20.49 4.49 22.48
CA SER A 92 -19.28 4.02 23.19
C SER A 92 -18.73 2.69 22.66
N HIS A 93 -19.59 1.75 22.24
CA HIS A 93 -19.15 0.49 21.67
C HIS A 93 -18.52 0.68 20.29
N LEU A 94 -19.09 1.58 19.47
CA LEU A 94 -18.51 1.92 18.16
C LEU A 94 -17.12 2.53 18.34
N PHE A 95 -16.95 3.49 19.26
CA PHE A 95 -15.64 4.07 19.54
C PHE A 95 -14.63 3.03 20.04
N PHE A 96 -15.06 2.09 20.88
CA PHE A 96 -14.20 1.01 21.35
C PHE A 96 -13.71 0.13 20.20
N PHE A 97 -14.60 -0.34 19.32
CA PHE A 97 -14.21 -1.18 18.18
C PHE A 97 -13.34 -0.42 17.16
N ILE A 98 -13.65 0.84 16.89
CA ILE A 98 -12.83 1.70 16.04
C ILE A 98 -11.44 1.88 16.66
N GLY A 99 -11.37 2.12 17.97
CA GLY A 99 -10.10 2.25 18.70
C GLY A 99 -9.28 0.96 18.63
N LEU A 100 -9.89 -0.19 18.89
CA LEU A 100 -9.24 -1.51 18.82
C LEU A 100 -8.75 -1.82 17.40
N ALA A 101 -9.58 -1.58 16.38
CA ALA A 101 -9.22 -1.73 14.98
C ALA A 101 -8.09 -0.77 14.58
N GLY A 102 -8.08 0.46 15.11
CA GLY A 102 -7.03 1.45 14.91
C GLY A 102 -5.70 0.99 15.48
N VAL A 103 -5.67 0.52 16.73
CA VAL A 103 -4.45 -0.03 17.37
C VAL A 103 -3.93 -1.23 16.60
N PHE A 104 -4.80 -2.17 16.24
CA PHE A 104 -4.40 -3.34 15.46
C PHE A 104 -3.90 -2.96 14.06
N GLY A 105 -4.57 -2.01 13.39
CA GLY A 105 -4.15 -1.48 12.10
C GLY A 105 -2.75 -0.87 12.16
N ILE A 106 -2.44 -0.09 13.21
CA ILE A 106 -1.10 0.47 13.42
C ILE A 106 -0.07 -0.66 13.60
N LEU A 107 -0.34 -1.65 14.44
CA LEU A 107 0.56 -2.80 14.64
C LEU A 107 0.79 -3.57 13.34
N PHE A 108 -0.28 -3.81 12.58
CA PHE A 108 -0.22 -4.48 11.28
C PHE A 108 0.65 -3.70 10.29
N ILE A 109 0.48 -2.38 10.22
CA ILE A 109 1.32 -1.50 9.39
C ILE A 109 2.79 -1.63 9.81
N LEU A 110 3.10 -1.52 11.11
CA LEU A 110 4.48 -1.62 11.62
C LEU A 110 5.13 -2.96 11.27
N VAL A 111 4.40 -4.08 11.40
CA VAL A 111 4.88 -5.41 11.00
C VAL A 111 5.21 -5.46 9.51
N ASN A 112 4.35 -4.89 8.65
CA ASN A 112 4.60 -4.84 7.21
C ASN A 112 5.83 -3.98 6.86
N TYR A 113 6.09 -2.89 7.59
CA TYR A 113 7.33 -2.12 7.44
C TYR A 113 8.58 -2.95 7.79
N ILE A 114 8.54 -3.76 8.84
CA ILE A 114 9.65 -4.66 9.20
C ILE A 114 9.98 -5.58 8.03
N PHE A 115 8.97 -6.25 7.46
CA PHE A 115 9.18 -7.17 6.33
C PHE A 115 9.63 -6.45 5.06
N ARG A 116 9.10 -5.25 4.78
CA ARG A 116 9.55 -4.42 3.65
C ARG A 116 11.03 -4.07 3.76
N ILE A 117 11.49 -3.65 4.94
CA ILE A 117 12.91 -3.36 5.18
C ILE A 117 13.75 -4.64 5.08
N ALA A 118 13.28 -5.73 5.67
CA ALA A 118 13.99 -7.01 5.66
C ALA A 118 14.19 -7.54 4.24
N MET A 119 13.21 -7.37 3.34
CA MET A 119 13.36 -7.73 1.93
C MET A 119 14.45 -6.92 1.26
N VAL A 120 14.47 -5.59 1.44
CA VAL A 120 15.53 -4.72 0.88
C VAL A 120 16.92 -5.12 1.39
N VAL A 121 17.04 -5.38 2.70
CA VAL A 121 18.32 -5.80 3.31
C VAL A 121 18.76 -7.17 2.82
N THR A 122 17.82 -8.11 2.65
CA THR A 122 18.10 -9.45 2.13
C THR A 122 18.66 -9.39 0.71
N VAL A 123 18.08 -8.56 -0.15
CA VAL A 123 18.58 -8.37 -1.52
C VAL A 123 19.90 -7.61 -1.53
N ALA A 124 20.05 -6.59 -0.68
CA ALA A 124 21.30 -5.82 -0.59
C ALA A 124 22.49 -6.62 -0.06
N ARG A 125 22.24 -7.69 0.69
CA ARG A 125 23.26 -8.53 1.31
C ARG A 125 23.18 -9.98 0.84
N SER A 126 22.71 -10.19 -0.39
CA SER A 126 22.49 -11.50 -0.99
C SER A 126 23.75 -12.39 -0.99
N GLU A 127 24.94 -11.80 -1.04
CA GLU A 127 26.22 -12.53 -1.00
C GLU A 127 26.63 -13.01 0.40
N LYS A 128 26.11 -12.41 1.48
CA LYS A 128 26.58 -12.65 2.86
C LYS A 128 25.73 -13.65 3.66
N GLN A 129 24.72 -14.29 3.05
CA GLN A 129 23.80 -15.27 3.68
C GLN A 129 23.42 -14.94 5.13
N ILE A 130 22.75 -13.81 5.33
CA ILE A 130 22.42 -13.34 6.69
C ILE A 130 21.18 -14.07 7.21
N SER A 131 21.23 -14.43 8.50
CA SER A 131 20.10 -15.04 9.19
C SER A 131 18.86 -14.14 9.17
N ILE A 132 17.69 -14.73 8.92
CA ILE A 132 16.40 -14.02 8.88
C ILE A 132 16.13 -13.26 10.19
N LYS A 133 16.52 -13.85 11.33
CA LYS A 133 16.37 -13.24 12.64
C LYS A 133 17.19 -11.95 12.76
N GLU A 134 18.41 -11.95 12.23
CA GLU A 134 19.28 -10.76 12.23
C GLU A 134 18.73 -9.69 11.29
N ASN A 135 18.20 -10.08 10.13
CA ASN A 135 17.54 -9.15 9.20
C ASN A 135 16.32 -8.49 9.84
N ILE A 136 15.48 -9.24 10.55
CA ILE A 136 14.31 -8.70 11.27
C ILE A 136 14.76 -7.75 12.39
N LYS A 137 15.77 -8.13 13.19
CA LYS A 137 16.30 -7.26 14.25
C LYS A 137 16.89 -5.97 13.70
N PHE A 138 17.62 -6.04 12.59
CA PHE A 138 18.13 -4.86 11.90
C PHE A 138 16.99 -3.98 11.38
N SER A 139 15.95 -4.61 10.83
CA SER A 139 14.79 -3.92 10.26
C SER A 139 13.98 -3.15 11.32
N LEU A 140 13.82 -3.71 12.52
CA LEU A 140 13.14 -3.06 13.64
C LEU A 140 13.70 -1.67 13.97
N LYS A 141 15.04 -1.52 13.98
CA LYS A 141 15.71 -0.24 14.25
C LYS A 141 15.42 0.83 13.17
N ARG A 142 14.85 0.43 12.03
CA ARG A 142 14.65 1.27 10.83
C ARG A 142 13.20 1.51 10.46
N VAL A 143 12.26 0.88 11.16
CA VAL A 143 10.82 1.11 10.98
C VAL A 143 10.48 2.58 11.21
N LEU A 144 10.88 3.14 12.35
CA LEU A 144 10.49 4.51 12.71
C LEU A 144 11.06 5.57 11.75
N PRO A 145 12.37 5.56 11.40
CA PRO A 145 12.89 6.46 10.37
C PRO A 145 12.16 6.35 9.02
N LEU A 146 11.84 5.11 8.60
CA LEU A 146 11.17 4.89 7.32
C LEU A 146 9.71 5.37 7.34
N VAL A 147 8.97 5.09 8.42
CA VAL A 147 7.59 5.57 8.62
C VAL A 147 7.54 7.10 8.61
N MET A 148 8.46 7.77 9.30
CA MET A 148 8.53 9.24 9.30
C MET A 148 8.85 9.80 7.92
N THR A 149 9.70 9.10 7.17
CA THR A 149 10.04 9.49 5.81
C THR A 149 8.86 9.32 4.86
N ASP A 150 8.19 8.17 4.91
CA ASP A 150 6.99 7.88 4.10
C ASP A 150 5.83 8.83 4.46
N PHE A 151 5.71 9.28 5.72
CA PHE A 151 4.72 10.29 6.11
C PHE A 151 5.00 11.66 5.46
N ILE A 152 6.26 12.08 5.37
CA ILE A 152 6.64 13.33 4.69
C ILE A 152 6.45 13.21 3.17
N ILE A 153 6.81 12.06 2.59
CA ILE A 153 6.52 11.77 1.18
C ILE A 153 5.02 11.83 0.93
N LEU A 154 4.21 11.21 1.78
CA LEU A 154 2.75 11.23 1.69
C LEU A 154 2.22 12.66 1.75
N PHE A 155 2.72 13.48 2.67
CA PHE A 155 2.37 14.90 2.77
C PHE A 155 2.69 15.65 1.46
N PHE A 156 3.87 15.43 0.87
CA PHE A 156 4.25 16.06 -0.41
C PHE A 156 3.41 15.56 -1.58
N VAL A 157 3.19 14.25 -1.69
CA VAL A 157 2.45 13.66 -2.82
C VAL A 157 0.98 14.05 -2.75
N ILE A 158 0.33 13.96 -1.58
CA ILE A 158 -1.06 14.41 -1.41
C ILE A 158 -1.13 15.93 -1.65
N GLY A 159 -0.28 16.72 -1.00
CA GLY A 159 -0.26 18.17 -1.19
C GLY A 159 -0.07 18.56 -2.66
N GLY A 160 0.87 17.93 -3.36
CA GLY A 160 1.07 18.13 -4.79
C GLY A 160 -0.18 17.76 -5.62
N SER A 161 -0.81 16.62 -5.31
CA SER A 161 -1.98 16.11 -6.05
C SER A 161 -3.21 17.00 -5.91
N LEU A 162 -3.36 17.68 -4.77
CA LEU A 162 -4.44 18.63 -4.50
C LEU A 162 -4.33 19.89 -5.35
N LEU A 163 -3.12 20.23 -5.79
CA LEU A 163 -2.87 21.34 -6.70
C LEU A 163 -3.04 20.86 -8.16
N PHE A 164 -2.30 19.84 -8.57
CA PHE A 164 -2.44 19.13 -9.85
C PHE A 164 -1.91 17.69 -9.75
N ILE A 165 -2.39 16.80 -10.64
CA ILE A 165 -1.92 15.39 -10.68
C ILE A 165 -0.43 15.30 -11.08
N PHE A 166 0.03 16.13 -12.03
CA PHE A 166 1.40 16.07 -12.56
C PHE A 166 2.50 16.34 -11.51
N PRO A 167 2.41 17.39 -10.66
CA PRO A 167 3.34 17.59 -9.54
C PRO A 167 3.49 16.37 -8.63
N ALA A 168 2.38 15.68 -8.31
CA ALA A 168 2.43 14.49 -7.45
C ALA A 168 3.25 13.36 -8.08
N LEU A 169 3.08 13.13 -9.39
CA LEU A 169 3.86 12.13 -10.14
C LEU A 169 5.35 12.49 -10.16
N ILE A 170 5.68 13.76 -10.38
CA ILE A 170 7.06 14.25 -10.36
C ILE A 170 7.68 14.06 -8.98
N PHE A 171 6.96 14.37 -7.90
CA PHE A 171 7.45 14.20 -6.53
C PHE A 171 7.69 12.75 -6.20
N TYR A 172 6.74 11.88 -6.52
CA TYR A 172 6.90 10.44 -6.35
C TYR A 172 8.14 9.92 -7.08
N PHE A 173 8.37 10.38 -8.32
CA PHE A 173 9.55 10.01 -9.10
C PHE A 173 10.87 10.53 -8.50
N PHE A 174 10.92 11.76 -7.98
CA PHE A 174 12.11 12.28 -7.29
C PHE A 174 12.40 11.57 -5.96
N PHE A 175 11.36 11.00 -5.33
CA PHE A 175 11.48 10.25 -4.07
C PHE A 175 11.65 8.74 -4.25
N LEU A 176 11.86 8.28 -5.48
CA LEU A 176 11.99 6.86 -5.84
C LEU A 176 13.06 6.11 -5.04
N PHE A 177 14.16 6.76 -4.66
CA PHE A 177 15.28 6.12 -3.96
C PHE A 177 15.33 6.36 -2.45
N VAL A 178 14.38 7.09 -1.90
CA VAL A 178 14.40 7.51 -0.49
C VAL A 178 14.46 6.33 0.47
N ASN A 179 13.72 5.26 0.18
CA ASN A 179 13.68 4.09 1.03
C ASN A 179 15.05 3.37 1.09
N TYR A 180 15.79 3.34 -0.01
CA TYR A 180 17.14 2.77 -0.03
C TYR A 180 18.12 3.61 0.79
N GLU A 181 18.02 4.94 0.73
CA GLU A 181 18.84 5.85 1.54
C GLU A 181 18.59 5.69 3.05
N VAL A 182 17.32 5.55 3.47
CA VAL A 182 16.98 5.32 4.89
C VAL A 182 17.45 3.95 5.36
N ILE A 183 17.21 2.91 4.56
CA ILE A 183 17.46 1.51 4.92
C ILE A 183 18.95 1.18 4.90
N LEU A 184 19.65 1.54 3.82
CA LEU A 184 21.02 1.10 3.56
C LEU A 184 22.05 2.09 4.14
N ASN A 185 21.78 3.40 4.05
CA ASN A 185 22.75 4.42 4.44
C ASN A 185 22.47 5.03 5.83
N ASN A 186 21.44 4.56 6.55
CA ASN A 186 21.03 5.13 7.84
C ASN A 186 20.81 6.65 7.80
N GLN A 187 20.36 7.18 6.67
CA GLN A 187 20.12 8.62 6.56
C GLN A 187 18.90 9.03 7.38
N SER A 188 18.93 10.25 7.92
CA SER A 188 17.73 10.87 8.49
C SER A 188 16.70 11.13 7.38
N PHE A 189 15.42 11.21 7.76
CA PHE A 189 14.31 11.32 6.81
C PHE A 189 14.45 12.48 5.82
N LEU A 190 14.86 13.68 6.26
CA LEU A 190 15.08 14.83 5.35
C LEU A 190 16.32 14.67 4.47
N ASN A 191 17.40 14.09 5.00
CA ASN A 191 18.62 13.90 4.23
C ASN A 191 18.42 12.83 3.15
N ALA A 192 17.68 11.76 3.46
CA ALA A 192 17.30 10.74 2.50
C ALA A 192 16.48 11.32 1.34
N LEU A 193 15.51 12.21 1.64
CA LEU A 193 14.75 12.93 0.62
C LEU A 193 15.65 13.76 -0.29
N LYS A 194 16.52 14.59 0.29
CA LYS A 194 17.46 15.41 -0.47
C LYS A 194 18.40 14.57 -1.33
N LYS A 195 18.92 13.47 -0.78
CA LYS A 195 19.82 12.58 -1.51
C LYS A 195 19.09 11.90 -2.66
N SER A 196 17.87 11.39 -2.46
CA SER A 196 17.07 10.85 -3.58
C SER A 196 16.82 11.88 -4.68
N VAL A 197 16.43 13.10 -4.33
CA VAL A 197 16.23 14.20 -5.31
C VAL A 197 17.53 14.47 -6.08
N LEU A 198 18.68 14.48 -5.41
CA LEU A 198 19.98 14.63 -6.04
C LEU A 198 20.26 13.51 -7.04
N LEU A 199 20.09 12.25 -6.62
CA LEU A 199 20.34 11.08 -7.46
C LEU A 199 19.45 11.07 -8.70
N VAL A 200 18.15 11.34 -8.52
CA VAL A 200 17.19 11.34 -9.63
C VAL A 200 17.41 12.54 -10.55
N SER A 201 17.63 13.74 -10.01
CA SER A 201 17.81 14.95 -10.85
C SER A 201 19.04 14.87 -11.75
N ARG A 202 20.14 14.27 -11.28
CA ARG A 202 21.38 14.15 -12.06
C ARG A 202 21.28 13.19 -13.25
N ARG A 203 20.37 12.21 -13.19
CA ARG A 203 20.22 11.15 -14.20
C ARG A 203 18.76 10.90 -14.57
N PHE A 204 17.97 11.98 -14.59
CA PHE A 204 16.51 11.93 -14.66
C PHE A 204 16.00 11.08 -15.83
N GLY A 205 16.43 11.40 -17.05
CA GLY A 205 15.96 10.72 -18.26
C GLY A 205 16.33 9.24 -18.30
N GLU A 206 17.55 8.90 -17.89
CA GLU A 206 18.02 7.52 -17.91
C GLU A 206 17.31 6.65 -16.87
N ILE A 207 17.06 7.20 -15.66
CA ILE A 207 16.25 6.53 -14.64
C ILE A 207 14.82 6.38 -15.14
N LEU A 208 14.24 7.43 -15.72
CA LEU A 208 12.85 7.42 -16.20
C LEU A 208 12.62 6.31 -17.23
N ILE A 209 13.50 6.21 -18.24
CA ILE A 209 13.40 5.16 -19.27
C ILE A 209 13.49 3.76 -18.65
N ARG A 210 14.39 3.54 -17.69
CA ARG A 210 14.53 2.23 -17.02
C ARG A 210 13.29 1.86 -16.21
N ILE A 211 12.69 2.83 -15.53
CA ILE A 211 11.42 2.62 -14.81
C ILE A 211 10.28 2.34 -15.77
N LEU A 212 10.18 3.07 -16.89
CA LEU A 212 9.17 2.81 -17.91
C LEU A 212 9.32 1.41 -18.53
N ILE A 213 10.55 0.95 -18.77
CA ILE A 213 10.82 -0.41 -19.25
C ILE A 213 10.39 -1.43 -18.21
N LEU A 214 10.75 -1.24 -16.93
CA LEU A 214 10.32 -2.14 -15.85
C LEU A 214 8.80 -2.20 -15.77
N VAL A 215 8.11 -1.07 -15.76
CA VAL A 215 6.64 -0.97 -15.72
C VAL A 215 6.00 -1.63 -16.95
N GLY A 216 6.55 -1.41 -18.14
CA GLY A 216 6.07 -2.04 -19.37
C GLY A 216 6.16 -3.57 -19.30
N ILE A 217 7.28 -4.10 -18.79
CA ILE A 217 7.45 -5.54 -18.56
C ILE A 217 6.45 -6.03 -17.50
N THR A 218 6.25 -5.29 -16.40
CA THR A 218 5.25 -5.63 -15.37
C THR A 218 3.87 -5.78 -16.00
N ILE A 219 3.40 -4.74 -16.71
CA ILE A 219 2.07 -4.73 -17.34
C ILE A 219 1.93 -5.90 -18.33
N LEU A 220 2.97 -6.14 -19.13
CA LEU A 220 2.97 -7.23 -20.10
C LEU A 220 2.82 -8.60 -19.41
N LEU A 221 3.65 -8.88 -18.40
CA LEU A 221 3.72 -10.19 -17.76
C LEU A 221 2.57 -10.45 -16.77
N THR A 222 2.11 -9.44 -16.05
CA THR A 222 1.14 -9.63 -14.95
C THR A 222 -0.29 -9.29 -15.33
N ILE A 223 -0.50 -8.52 -16.40
CA ILE A 223 -1.84 -8.08 -16.84
C ILE A 223 -2.16 -8.58 -18.25
N LEU A 224 -1.35 -8.22 -19.26
CA LEU A 224 -1.70 -8.49 -20.65
C LEU A 224 -1.70 -9.99 -20.97
N ILE A 225 -0.60 -10.69 -20.71
CA ILE A 225 -0.49 -12.12 -21.04
C ILE A 225 -1.56 -12.96 -20.32
N PRO A 226 -1.75 -12.87 -18.99
CA PRO A 226 -2.80 -13.65 -18.31
C PRO A 226 -4.21 -13.37 -18.85
N ASN A 227 -4.53 -12.11 -19.16
CA ASN A 227 -5.84 -11.76 -19.71
C ASN A 227 -6.04 -12.24 -21.14
N MET A 228 -4.99 -12.30 -21.96
CA MET A 228 -5.07 -12.89 -23.30
C MET A 228 -5.33 -14.39 -23.24
N ILE A 229 -4.61 -15.13 -22.39
CA ILE A 229 -4.79 -16.58 -22.23
C ILE A 229 -6.21 -16.90 -21.72
N ARG A 230 -6.72 -16.15 -20.73
CA ARG A 230 -8.09 -16.32 -20.20
C ARG A 230 -9.19 -16.15 -21.25
N LYS A 231 -8.96 -15.32 -22.27
CA LYS A 231 -9.93 -15.12 -23.35
C LYS A 231 -9.95 -16.26 -24.37
N ILE A 232 -8.84 -17.01 -24.47
CA ILE A 232 -8.70 -18.12 -25.41
C ILE A 232 -9.32 -19.39 -24.83
N ASP A 233 -9.07 -19.67 -23.55
CA ASP A 233 -9.55 -20.89 -22.88
C ASP A 233 -10.06 -20.58 -21.46
N PRO A 234 -11.39 -20.46 -21.27
CA PRO A 234 -11.99 -20.20 -19.96
C PRO A 234 -11.74 -21.30 -18.92
N ASP A 235 -11.56 -22.56 -19.36
CA ASP A 235 -11.42 -23.70 -18.45
C ASP A 235 -10.06 -23.72 -17.75
N THR A 236 -9.08 -23.01 -18.32
CA THR A 236 -7.74 -22.83 -17.71
C THR A 236 -7.68 -21.74 -16.63
N TYR A 237 -8.82 -21.14 -16.25
CA TYR A 237 -8.86 -19.99 -15.34
C TYR A 237 -8.08 -20.21 -14.03
N LEU A 238 -8.28 -21.34 -13.34
CA LEU A 238 -7.62 -21.62 -12.07
C LEU A 238 -6.10 -21.72 -12.23
N LEU A 239 -5.63 -22.41 -13.28
CA LEU A 239 -4.21 -22.55 -13.58
C LEU A 239 -3.57 -21.19 -13.90
N ILE A 240 -4.23 -20.35 -14.70
CA ILE A 240 -3.76 -18.99 -14.98
C ILE A 240 -3.74 -18.13 -13.73
N ALA A 241 -4.73 -18.26 -12.84
CA ALA A 241 -4.77 -17.53 -11.58
C ALA A 241 -3.57 -17.90 -10.69
N LEU A 242 -3.30 -19.19 -10.50
CA LEU A 242 -2.14 -19.67 -9.73
C LEU A 242 -0.82 -19.21 -10.35
N TRP A 243 -0.70 -19.32 -11.67
CA TRP A 243 0.47 -18.84 -12.42
C TRP A 243 0.66 -17.33 -12.25
N SER A 244 -0.43 -16.55 -12.30
CA SER A 244 -0.39 -15.09 -12.12
C SER A 244 0.09 -14.72 -10.72
N VAL A 245 -0.35 -15.44 -9.68
CA VAL A 245 0.12 -15.24 -8.30
C VAL A 245 1.63 -15.49 -8.23
N LEU A 246 2.11 -16.62 -8.77
CA LEU A 246 3.53 -16.95 -8.79
C LEU A 246 4.36 -15.89 -9.54
N LEU A 247 3.91 -15.48 -10.73
CA LEU A 247 4.58 -14.44 -11.52
C LEU A 247 4.62 -13.10 -10.78
N ASN A 248 3.53 -12.67 -10.14
CA ASN A 248 3.52 -11.41 -9.40
C ASN A 248 4.51 -11.43 -8.22
N VAL A 249 4.63 -12.57 -7.52
CA VAL A 249 5.59 -12.73 -6.42
C VAL A 249 7.03 -12.70 -6.93
N LEU A 250 7.36 -13.54 -7.92
CA LEU A 250 8.71 -13.61 -8.49
C LEU A 250 9.13 -12.29 -9.12
N PHE A 251 8.22 -11.65 -9.86
CA PHE A 251 8.48 -10.37 -10.51
C PHE A 251 8.58 -9.23 -9.49
N GLY A 252 7.82 -9.27 -8.39
CA GLY A 252 7.96 -8.32 -7.29
C GLY A 252 9.34 -8.37 -6.65
N TRP A 253 9.87 -9.58 -6.41
CA TRP A 253 11.23 -9.80 -5.92
C TRP A 253 12.30 -9.36 -6.92
N PHE A 254 12.14 -9.71 -8.19
CA PHE A 254 13.03 -9.24 -9.25
C PHE A 254 13.03 -7.71 -9.36
N SER A 255 11.86 -7.07 -9.30
CA SER A 255 11.71 -5.62 -9.34
C SER A 255 12.44 -4.95 -8.18
N LEU A 256 12.42 -5.54 -6.98
CA LEU A 256 13.17 -5.04 -5.85
C LEU A 256 14.68 -5.08 -6.11
N ALA A 257 15.21 -6.18 -6.67
CA ALA A 257 16.61 -6.30 -7.07
C ALA A 257 16.99 -5.31 -8.17
N PHE A 258 16.13 -5.15 -9.19
CA PHE A 258 16.30 -4.18 -10.25
C PHE A 258 16.40 -2.75 -9.72
N MET A 259 15.46 -2.37 -8.84
CA MET A 259 15.43 -1.04 -8.24
C MET A 259 16.64 -0.78 -7.33
N LEU A 260 17.10 -1.79 -6.60
CA LEU A 260 18.31 -1.70 -5.80
C LEU A 260 19.57 -1.49 -6.66
N GLU A 261 19.74 -2.26 -7.73
CA GLU A 261 20.91 -2.12 -8.61
C GLU A 261 20.87 -0.79 -9.37
N LEU A 262 19.68 -0.34 -9.78
CA LEU A 262 19.50 0.99 -10.37
C LEU A 262 19.90 2.09 -9.39
N TYR A 263 19.48 1.97 -8.12
CA TYR A 263 19.90 2.87 -7.05
C TYR A 263 21.42 2.89 -6.87
N LYS A 264 22.07 1.73 -6.77
CA LYS A 264 23.54 1.63 -6.66
C LYS A 264 24.25 2.26 -7.85
N GLN A 265 23.76 2.03 -9.08
CA GLN A 265 24.31 2.65 -10.28
C GLN A 265 24.12 4.18 -10.24
N ALA A 266 22.94 4.66 -9.81
CA ALA A 266 22.63 6.08 -9.70
C ALA A 266 23.53 6.80 -8.67
N GLN A 267 23.90 6.14 -7.58
CA GLN A 267 24.75 6.70 -6.52
C GLN A 267 26.20 6.96 -6.97
N LYS A 268 26.73 6.13 -7.89
CA LYS A 268 28.13 6.21 -8.33
C LYS A 268 28.47 7.57 -8.95
N GLY A 269 29.48 8.23 -8.38
CA GLY A 269 30.01 9.51 -8.84
C GLY A 269 29.28 10.75 -8.31
N ILE A 270 28.29 10.59 -7.42
CA ILE A 270 27.45 11.70 -6.89
C ILE A 270 27.50 11.71 -5.34
N GLU A 271 28.46 11.01 -4.75
CA GLU A 271 28.55 10.82 -3.30
C GLU A 271 28.81 12.14 -2.57
N ASN A 272 29.70 12.97 -3.12
CA ASN A 272 30.19 14.21 -2.53
C ASN A 272 29.45 15.47 -3.02
N ASP A 273 28.46 15.31 -3.90
CA ASP A 273 27.68 16.43 -4.42
C ASP A 273 26.86 17.11 -3.32
N LYS A 274 26.74 18.43 -3.42
CA LYS A 274 25.94 19.25 -2.50
C LYS A 274 24.47 18.85 -2.58
N LEU A 275 23.86 18.62 -1.40
CA LEU A 275 22.45 18.25 -1.31
C LEU A 275 21.53 19.40 -1.79
N PRO A 276 20.50 19.10 -2.61
CA PRO A 276 19.55 20.09 -3.09
C PRO A 276 18.63 20.57 -1.97
N SER A 277 17.99 21.71 -2.20
CA SER A 277 16.91 22.19 -1.34
C SER A 277 15.61 21.44 -1.63
N LEU A 278 14.79 21.24 -0.59
CA LEU A 278 13.42 20.73 -0.72
C LEU A 278 12.37 21.84 -0.76
N SER A 279 12.77 23.12 -0.81
CA SER A 279 11.85 24.26 -0.70
C SER A 279 10.72 24.21 -1.73
N ILE A 280 11.00 23.82 -2.97
CA ILE A 280 9.97 23.79 -4.02
C ILE A 280 8.90 22.72 -3.74
N PHE A 281 9.29 21.57 -3.19
CA PHE A 281 8.38 20.51 -2.79
C PHE A 281 7.47 20.97 -1.64
N TRP A 282 8.04 21.66 -0.65
CA TRP A 282 7.28 22.27 0.45
C TRP A 282 6.29 23.32 -0.04
N ILE A 283 6.72 24.26 -0.88
CA ILE A 283 5.88 25.33 -1.38
C ILE A 283 4.66 24.75 -2.12
N VAL A 284 4.89 23.86 -3.08
CA VAL A 284 3.81 23.25 -3.86
C VAL A 284 2.87 22.43 -2.97
N ALA A 285 3.40 21.63 -2.04
CA ALA A 285 2.58 20.83 -1.16
C ALA A 285 1.72 21.70 -0.22
N ILE A 286 2.32 22.72 0.40
CA ILE A 286 1.60 23.66 1.28
C ILE A 286 0.49 24.38 0.52
N LEU A 287 0.78 24.87 -0.70
CA LEU A 287 -0.23 25.53 -1.54
C LEU A 287 -1.40 24.58 -1.87
N GLY A 288 -1.13 23.31 -2.18
CA GLY A 288 -2.19 22.33 -2.42
C GLY A 288 -3.03 22.02 -1.17
N TRP A 289 -2.41 21.93 0.01
CA TRP A 289 -3.15 21.78 1.27
C TRP A 289 -4.01 23.01 1.61
N ILE A 290 -3.50 24.21 1.36
CA ILE A 290 -4.26 25.46 1.51
C ILE A 290 -5.47 25.46 0.55
N LEU A 291 -5.25 25.10 -0.72
CA LEU A 291 -6.32 25.02 -1.71
C LEU A 291 -7.41 24.01 -1.27
N ALA A 292 -7.00 22.83 -0.81
CA ALA A 292 -7.95 21.82 -0.32
C ALA A 292 -8.75 22.30 0.90
N LEU A 293 -8.11 23.01 1.83
CA LEU A 293 -8.79 23.59 2.98
C LEU A 293 -9.84 24.65 2.54
N VAL A 294 -9.47 25.52 1.59
CA VAL A 294 -10.39 26.52 1.04
C VAL A 294 -11.57 25.85 0.34
N LEU A 295 -11.32 24.86 -0.53
CA LEU A 295 -12.37 24.11 -1.21
C LEU A 295 -13.27 23.35 -0.24
N PHE A 296 -12.70 22.79 0.83
CA PHE A 296 -13.47 22.11 1.87
C PHE A 296 -14.42 23.06 2.61
N ILE A 297 -13.93 24.23 3.03
CA ILE A 297 -14.74 25.27 3.68
C ILE A 297 -15.84 25.77 2.74
N LEU A 298 -15.50 26.03 1.47
CA LEU A 298 -16.47 26.42 0.45
C LEU A 298 -17.51 25.33 0.22
N GLY A 299 -17.09 24.07 0.17
CA GLY A 299 -17.98 22.91 0.03
C GLY A 299 -18.98 22.81 1.18
N ILE A 300 -18.54 22.97 2.43
CA ILE A 300 -19.42 23.02 3.60
C ILE A 300 -20.41 24.19 3.49
N LYS A 301 -19.93 25.38 3.12
CA LYS A 301 -20.80 26.56 2.96
C LYS A 301 -21.83 26.40 1.84
N ILE A 302 -21.46 25.81 0.72
CA ILE A 302 -22.39 25.52 -0.38
C ILE A 302 -23.40 24.47 0.06
N ALA A 303 -22.96 23.40 0.72
CA ALA A 303 -23.83 22.35 1.24
C ALA A 303 -24.81 22.85 2.31
N SER A 304 -24.48 23.91 3.04
CA SER A 304 -25.38 24.54 4.01
C SER A 304 -26.39 25.51 3.38
N LEU A 305 -26.29 25.85 2.09
CA LEU A 305 -27.28 26.70 1.42
C LEU A 305 -28.64 25.97 1.29
N PRO A 306 -29.78 26.65 1.55
CA PRO A 306 -31.09 26.02 1.45
C PRO A 306 -31.40 25.45 0.06
N SER A 307 -30.88 26.08 -0.99
CA SER A 307 -31.01 25.60 -2.38
C SER A 307 -30.27 24.29 -2.61
N ALA A 308 -29.03 24.17 -2.11
CA ALA A 308 -28.24 22.96 -2.18
C ALA A 308 -28.88 21.83 -1.37
N GLN A 309 -29.37 22.12 -0.16
CA GLN A 309 -30.09 21.15 0.66
C GLN A 309 -31.35 20.63 -0.04
N LYS A 310 -32.17 21.52 -0.64
CA LYS A 310 -33.34 21.12 -1.43
C LYS A 310 -32.97 20.27 -2.64
N PHE A 311 -31.89 20.61 -3.34
CA PHE A 311 -31.39 19.83 -4.47
C PHE A 311 -30.97 18.42 -4.02
N PHE A 312 -30.13 18.31 -2.98
CA PHE A 312 -29.69 17.02 -2.45
C PHE A 312 -30.85 16.20 -1.88
N GLN A 313 -31.79 16.84 -1.18
CA GLN A 313 -33.00 16.17 -0.72
C GLN A 313 -33.79 15.59 -1.89
N LYS A 314 -34.02 16.34 -2.96
CA LYS A 314 -34.75 15.86 -4.15
C LYS A 314 -34.04 14.69 -4.85
N GLN A 315 -32.71 14.72 -4.92
CA GLN A 315 -31.93 13.70 -5.63
C GLN A 315 -31.78 12.40 -4.83
N PHE A 316 -31.78 12.50 -3.49
CA PHE A 316 -31.56 11.37 -2.59
C PHE A 316 -32.80 10.99 -1.77
N THR A 317 -33.95 11.62 -1.98
CA THR A 317 -35.21 11.05 -1.47
C THR A 317 -35.53 9.84 -2.33
N PRO A 318 -35.60 8.63 -1.76
CA PRO A 318 -36.07 7.48 -2.51
C PRO A 318 -37.46 7.83 -3.05
N THR A 319 -37.61 7.80 -4.39
CA THR A 319 -38.93 7.94 -5.00
C THR A 319 -39.80 6.90 -4.31
N PRO A 320 -40.92 7.29 -3.66
CA PRO A 320 -41.76 6.31 -3.00
C PRO A 320 -42.10 5.28 -4.07
N THR A 321 -41.62 4.05 -3.88
CA THR A 321 -42.06 2.92 -4.68
C THR A 321 -43.57 2.94 -4.52
N ILE A 322 -44.26 3.42 -5.56
CA ILE A 322 -45.69 3.28 -5.67
C ILE A 322 -45.85 1.78 -5.67
N TYR A 323 -46.16 1.21 -4.51
CA TYR A 323 -46.78 -0.08 -4.44
C TYR A 323 -48.04 0.12 -5.26
N MET A 324 -47.96 -0.20 -6.56
CA MET A 324 -49.15 -0.51 -7.33
C MET A 324 -49.78 -1.60 -6.50
N ARG A 325 -50.79 -1.21 -5.73
CA ARG A 325 -51.78 -2.09 -5.18
C ARG A 325 -52.38 -2.74 -6.41
N ARG A 326 -51.73 -3.81 -6.91
CA ARG A 326 -52.34 -4.73 -7.87
C ARG A 326 -53.66 -5.02 -7.20
N LYS A 327 -54.75 -4.53 -7.77
CA LYS A 327 -56.07 -5.03 -7.46
C LYS A 327 -55.93 -6.52 -7.66
N LEU A 328 -55.82 -7.26 -6.56
CA LEU A 328 -55.96 -8.70 -6.61
C LEU A 328 -57.28 -8.94 -7.32
N PRO A 329 -57.32 -9.79 -8.36
CA PRO A 329 -58.57 -10.12 -9.00
C PRO A 329 -59.57 -10.60 -7.92
N PRO A 330 -60.85 -10.24 -8.02
CA PRO A 330 -61.87 -10.61 -7.05
C PRO A 330 -62.24 -12.08 -7.22
N PHE A 331 -61.31 -13.00 -6.96
CA PHE A 331 -61.57 -14.43 -7.02
C PHE A 331 -60.64 -15.16 -6.06
N TYR A 332 -61.03 -15.17 -4.79
CA TYR A 332 -60.83 -16.31 -3.90
C TYR A 332 -61.82 -16.13 -2.76
N ASP A 333 -63.04 -16.65 -2.96
CA ASP A 333 -63.93 -16.93 -1.84
C ASP A 333 -63.20 -17.97 -0.97
N PRO A 334 -63.00 -17.73 0.33
CA PRO A 334 -62.55 -18.79 1.22
C PRO A 334 -63.65 -19.85 1.24
N ILE A 335 -63.33 -21.05 0.76
CA ILE A 335 -64.16 -22.23 0.97
C ILE A 335 -64.22 -22.43 2.49
N ILE A 336 -65.34 -22.02 3.07
CA ILE A 336 -65.74 -22.38 4.42
C ILE A 336 -65.93 -23.90 4.40
N SER A 337 -64.95 -24.65 4.88
CA SER A 337 -65.16 -26.06 5.19
C SER A 337 -66.00 -26.15 6.47
N PRO A 338 -67.17 -26.82 6.43
CA PRO A 338 -68.02 -26.95 7.60
C PRO A 338 -67.36 -27.88 8.63
N THR A 339 -67.29 -27.39 9.86
CA THR A 339 -67.55 -28.12 11.12
C THR A 339 -67.47 -29.64 11.06
N THR A 340 -66.37 -30.20 11.58
CA THR A 340 -66.47 -31.44 12.37
C THR A 340 -66.39 -31.05 13.84
N GLU A 341 -67.58 -30.95 14.43
CA GLU A 341 -67.76 -31.07 15.86
C GLU A 341 -67.39 -32.47 16.34
N SER A 342 -67.05 -32.50 17.63
CA SER A 342 -67.22 -33.59 18.59
C SER A 342 -65.99 -34.48 18.87
N PRO A 343 -65.92 -35.12 20.06
CA PRO A 343 -66.22 -34.54 21.38
C PRO A 343 -65.30 -35.09 22.50
N PHE A 344 -65.43 -34.52 23.71
CA PHE A 344 -65.11 -35.12 25.02
C PHE A 344 -63.76 -35.86 25.22
N LEU A 345 -62.80 -35.22 25.90
CA LEU A 345 -62.50 -35.37 27.35
C LEU A 345 -61.25 -34.59 27.75
#